data_AF-I1Q9X5-F1
#
_entry.id   AF-I1Q9X5-F1
#
_cell.length_a   1.000
_cell.length_b   1.000
_cell.length_c   1.000
_cell.angle_alpha   90.00
_cell.angle_beta   90.00
_cell.angle_gamma   90.00
#
_symmetry.space_group_name_H-M   'P 1'
#
loop_
_entity.id
_entity.type
_entity.pdbx_description
1 polymer ?
#
loop_
_entity_poly.entity_id
_entity_poly.type
_entity_poly.pdbx_seq_one_letter_code
_entity_poly.pdbx_strand_id
1 'polypeptide(L)'
;ATKKHHVLKKVPDCKNCQAIRFQFESLGFCCREGKINVKIPTVPDELIRLFTSQVHNDTKYFRKHIRYFNSHLSFTSLGVTLDQRVSIAAGTGVYTFRVHGALYHRLDNLVPGSQGPRHMQLYFYDTEDANALAHRVRRSPDLDINLVRVILRILA
;
A
#
# COMPACT_ATOMS: atom_id res chain seq x y z
N ALA A 1 35.61 -2.69 4.66
CA ALA A 1 35.39 -1.25 4.93
C ALA A 1 34.03 -1.08 5.62
N THR A 2 34.01 -0.59 6.86
CA THR A 2 32.77 -0.30 7.60
C THR A 2 32.10 0.93 6.99
N LYS A 3 30.90 0.77 6.43
CA LYS A 3 30.10 1.89 5.90
C LYS A 3 29.77 2.85 7.05
N LYS A 4 30.35 4.06 7.05
CA LYS A 4 29.88 5.17 7.88
C LYS A 4 28.56 5.66 7.30
N HIS A 5 27.47 5.44 8.03
CA HIS A 5 26.17 6.04 7.69
C HIS A 5 26.14 7.47 8.23
N HIS A 6 25.77 8.44 7.40
CA HIS A 6 25.53 9.80 7.84
C HIS A 6 24.15 9.85 8.51
N VAL A 7 24.13 9.99 9.84
CA VAL A 7 22.89 10.02 10.64
C VAL A 7 22.71 11.41 11.22
N LEU A 8 21.52 12.00 11.04
CA LEU A 8 21.15 13.27 11.65
C LEU A 8 21.13 13.16 13.17
N LYS A 9 21.42 14.27 13.87
CA LYS A 9 21.30 14.32 15.34
C LYS A 9 19.83 14.13 15.72
N LYS A 10 19.58 13.38 16.80
CA LYS A 10 18.24 13.28 17.39
C LYS A 10 17.82 14.65 17.94
N VAL A 11 16.58 15.02 17.69
CA VAL A 11 15.93 16.20 18.26
C VAL A 11 14.67 15.76 19.02
N PRO A 12 14.21 16.50 20.05
CA PRO A 12 12.99 16.16 20.75
C PRO A 12 11.77 16.19 19.83
N ASP A 13 10.83 15.29 20.07
CA ASP A 13 9.54 15.25 19.38
C ASP A 13 8.75 16.55 19.59
N CYS A 14 7.78 16.81 18.72
CA CYS A 14 6.95 18.01 18.83
C CYS A 14 6.17 18.04 20.15
N LYS A 15 6.28 19.14 20.91
CA LYS A 15 5.55 19.33 22.17
C LYS A 15 4.02 19.37 22.01
N ASN A 16 3.53 19.74 20.83
CA ASN A 16 2.10 19.94 20.57
C ASN A 16 1.41 18.68 20.03
N CYS A 17 2.07 17.93 19.15
CA CYS A 17 1.47 16.77 18.47
C CYS A 17 2.28 15.47 18.59
N GLN A 18 3.39 15.48 19.33
CA GLN A 18 4.28 14.32 19.54
C GLN A 18 4.87 13.72 18.24
N ALA A 19 4.77 14.42 17.12
CA ALA A 19 5.39 13.99 15.88
C ALA A 19 6.92 13.95 16.02
N ILE A 20 7.53 12.90 15.46
CA ILE A 20 8.98 12.76 15.34
C ILE A 20 9.53 13.95 14.54
N ARG A 21 10.62 14.54 15.03
CA ARG A 21 11.27 15.67 14.38
C ARG A 21 12.66 15.32 13.86
N PHE A 22 13.08 16.00 12.80
CA PHE A 22 14.42 15.84 12.21
C PHE A 22 15.30 17.08 12.44
N GLN A 23 16.61 16.88 12.48
CA GLN A 23 17.56 17.98 12.52
C GLN A 23 17.35 18.88 11.30
N PHE A 24 17.26 20.21 11.51
CA PHE A 24 16.98 21.25 10.52
C PHE A 24 15.51 21.38 10.05
N GLU A 25 14.60 20.63 10.65
CA GLU A 25 13.17 20.80 10.41
C GLU A 25 12.61 22.02 11.16
N SER A 26 11.82 22.85 10.48
CA SER A 26 11.21 24.04 11.08
C SER A 26 10.25 23.67 12.23
N LEU A 27 10.09 24.59 13.20
CA LEU A 27 9.22 24.36 14.36
C LEU A 27 7.76 24.07 13.98
N GLY A 28 7.30 24.62 12.85
CA GLY A 28 5.94 24.48 12.37
C GLY A 28 5.69 23.33 11.38
N PHE A 29 6.69 22.50 11.06
CA PHE A 29 6.54 21.52 9.97
C PHE A 29 5.43 20.48 10.22
N CYS A 30 5.32 19.97 11.44
CA CYS A 30 4.37 18.90 11.76
C CYS A 30 2.92 19.37 12.03
N CYS A 31 2.74 20.44 12.81
CA CYS A 31 1.42 20.90 13.26
C CYS A 31 1.25 22.42 13.22
N ARG A 32 2.15 23.14 12.51
CA ARG A 32 2.23 24.61 12.52
C ARG A 32 2.21 25.18 13.94
N GLU A 33 3.09 24.69 14.80
CA GLU A 33 3.22 25.16 16.18
C GLU A 33 1.91 25.04 16.97
N GLY A 34 1.14 23.97 16.72
CA GLY A 34 -0.11 23.67 17.43
C GLY A 34 -1.36 24.24 16.76
N LYS A 35 -1.22 24.97 15.64
CA LYS A 35 -2.37 25.51 14.89
C LYS A 35 -3.15 24.43 14.14
N ILE A 36 -2.53 23.30 13.84
CA ILE A 36 -3.16 22.16 13.16
C ILE A 36 -3.28 21.01 14.15
N ASN A 37 -4.52 20.57 14.39
CA ASN A 37 -4.79 19.33 15.10
C ASN A 37 -4.93 18.19 14.07
N VAL A 38 -3.89 17.37 13.95
CA VAL A 38 -3.91 16.20 13.07
C VAL A 38 -4.66 15.08 13.80
N LYS A 39 -5.87 14.76 13.32
CA LYS A 39 -6.60 13.59 13.82
C LYS A 39 -5.90 12.33 13.35
N ILE A 40 -5.33 11.58 14.28
CA ILE A 40 -4.84 10.23 14.02
C ILE A 40 -6.03 9.27 14.20
N PRO A 41 -6.49 8.58 13.15
CA PRO A 41 -7.56 7.60 13.29
C PRO A 41 -7.07 6.42 14.12
N THR A 42 -7.99 5.81 14.86
CA THR A 42 -7.71 4.52 15.51
C THR A 42 -7.43 3.50 14.41
N VAL A 43 -6.24 2.92 14.43
CA VAL A 43 -5.86 1.87 13.49
C VAL A 43 -6.31 0.53 14.06
N PRO A 44 -7.03 -0.33 13.32
CA PRO A 44 -7.46 -1.63 13.82
C PRO A 44 -6.29 -2.49 14.30
N ASP A 45 -6.43 -3.15 15.45
CA ASP A 45 -5.36 -3.95 16.08
C ASP A 45 -4.85 -5.06 15.16
N GLU A 46 -5.73 -5.65 14.35
CA GLU A 46 -5.36 -6.66 13.38
C GLU A 46 -4.47 -6.10 12.26
N LEU A 47 -4.71 -4.86 11.83
CA LEU A 47 -3.84 -4.18 10.88
C LEU A 47 -2.48 -3.92 11.50
N ILE A 48 -2.45 -3.43 12.74
CA ILE A 48 -1.20 -3.23 13.50
C ILE A 48 -0.43 -4.55 13.61
N ARG A 49 -1.11 -5.67 13.92
CA ARG A 49 -0.51 -7.02 13.98
C ARG A 49 0.15 -7.40 12.66
N LEU A 50 -0.56 -7.24 11.54
CA LEU A 50 -0.05 -7.54 10.19
C LEU A 50 1.23 -6.75 9.88
N PHE A 51 1.28 -5.48 10.26
CA PHE A 51 2.44 -4.61 10.01
C PHE A 51 3.61 -4.79 10.97
N THR A 52 3.39 -5.23 12.22
CA THR A 52 4.42 -5.16 13.26
C THR A 52 4.89 -6.52 13.80
N SER A 53 4.02 -7.54 13.82
CA SER A 53 4.34 -8.81 14.47
C SER A 53 5.51 -9.53 13.81
N GLN A 54 6.51 -9.98 14.58
CA GLN A 54 7.66 -10.73 14.05
C GLN A 54 7.53 -12.24 14.23
N VAL A 55 6.47 -12.71 14.87
CA VAL A 55 6.30 -14.11 15.26
C VAL A 55 5.49 -14.88 14.23
N HIS A 56 4.35 -14.34 13.80
CA HIS A 56 3.37 -15.07 13.01
C HIS A 56 3.72 -15.12 11.51
N ASN A 57 3.55 -16.29 10.88
CA ASN A 57 3.92 -16.53 9.49
C ASN A 57 3.05 -15.76 8.49
N ASP A 58 1.76 -15.62 8.77
CA ASP A 58 0.81 -14.80 7.98
C ASP A 58 1.27 -13.34 7.90
N THR A 59 1.73 -12.75 9.01
CA THR A 59 2.22 -11.37 9.05
C THR A 59 3.53 -11.20 8.27
N LYS A 60 4.44 -12.19 8.33
CA LYS A 60 5.66 -12.21 7.51
C LYS A 60 5.33 -12.31 6.02
N TYR A 61 4.38 -13.19 5.67
CA TYR A 61 3.90 -13.33 4.30
C TYR A 61 3.24 -12.04 3.81
N PHE A 62 2.36 -11.43 4.60
CA PHE A 62 1.72 -10.15 4.30
C PHE A 62 2.76 -9.07 4.01
N ARG A 63 3.73 -8.84 4.90
CA ARG A 63 4.77 -7.81 4.69
C ARG A 63 5.65 -8.10 3.47
N LYS A 64 6.02 -9.37 3.25
CA LYS A 64 6.80 -9.78 2.08
C LYS A 64 6.05 -9.50 0.76
N HIS A 65 4.73 -9.67 0.75
CA HIS A 65 3.89 -9.53 -0.44
C HIS A 65 2.98 -8.29 -0.41
N ILE A 66 3.26 -7.29 0.43
CA ILE A 66 2.38 -6.14 0.64
C ILE A 66 2.05 -5.38 -0.65
N ARG A 67 3.01 -5.32 -1.58
CA ARG A 67 2.78 -4.72 -2.91
C ARG A 67 1.74 -5.49 -3.72
N TYR A 68 1.73 -6.82 -3.64
CA TYR A 68 0.72 -7.65 -4.29
C TYR A 68 -0.66 -7.47 -3.65
N PHE A 69 -0.75 -7.40 -2.32
CA PHE A 69 -2.00 -7.09 -1.62
C PHE A 69 -2.54 -5.70 -2.01
N ASN A 70 -1.69 -4.67 -2.01
CA ASN A 70 -2.10 -3.32 -2.39
C ASN A 70 -2.57 -3.25 -3.85
N SER A 71 -1.90 -3.95 -4.77
CA SER A 71 -2.34 -4.05 -6.16
C SER A 71 -3.67 -4.81 -6.28
N HIS A 72 -3.85 -5.89 -5.52
CA HIS A 72 -5.09 -6.68 -5.52
C HIS A 72 -6.30 -5.88 -5.02
N LEU A 73 -6.07 -5.00 -4.04
CA LEU A 73 -7.08 -4.10 -3.46
C LEU A 73 -7.13 -2.73 -4.15
N SER A 74 -6.47 -2.58 -5.30
CA SER A 74 -6.53 -1.31 -6.04
C SER A 74 -7.89 -1.15 -6.71
N PHE A 75 -8.49 0.03 -6.51
CA PHE A 75 -9.77 0.37 -7.12
C PHE A 75 -9.64 0.64 -8.63
N THR A 76 -8.49 1.15 -9.05
CA THR A 76 -8.19 1.46 -10.46
C THR A 76 -6.86 0.83 -10.85
N SER A 77 -6.75 0.46 -12.13
CA SER A 77 -5.46 0.11 -12.71
C SER A 77 -4.73 1.34 -13.19
N LEU A 78 -3.41 1.24 -13.25
CA LEU A 78 -2.59 2.19 -13.98
C LEU A 78 -2.44 1.73 -15.43
N GLY A 79 -2.95 2.53 -16.36
CA GLY A 79 -2.73 2.33 -17.79
C GLY A 79 -1.47 3.07 -18.22
N VAL A 80 -0.38 2.35 -18.51
CA VAL A 80 0.86 2.93 -19.01
C VAL A 80 1.38 2.14 -20.21
N THR A 81 1.83 2.84 -21.24
CA THR A 81 2.66 2.25 -22.30
C THR A 81 4.10 2.29 -21.83
N LEU A 82 4.63 1.14 -21.43
CA LEU A 82 6.01 1.03 -20.97
C LEU A 82 6.96 0.98 -22.17
N ASP A 83 7.98 1.82 -22.17
CA ASP A 83 9.15 1.58 -23.00
C ASP A 83 10.00 0.47 -22.37
N GLN A 84 9.90 -0.73 -22.94
CA GLN A 84 10.60 -1.90 -22.44
C GLN A 84 12.12 -1.74 -22.48
N ARG A 85 12.68 -0.84 -23.30
CA ARG A 85 14.13 -0.60 -23.37
C ARG A 85 14.70 0.00 -22.09
N VAL A 86 13.90 0.80 -21.40
CA VAL A 86 14.26 1.46 -20.12
C VAL A 86 13.59 0.81 -18.91
N SER A 87 12.63 -0.10 -19.13
CA SER A 87 11.85 -0.75 -18.07
C SER A 87 12.38 -2.13 -17.65
N ILE A 88 13.60 -2.51 -18.06
CA ILE A 88 14.18 -3.81 -17.71
C ILE A 88 14.84 -3.75 -16.35
N ALA A 89 14.32 -4.53 -15.40
CA ALA A 89 14.85 -4.70 -14.05
C ALA A 89 16.13 -5.57 -13.99
N ALA A 90 16.91 -5.65 -15.06
CA ALA A 90 18.11 -6.49 -15.09
C ALA A 90 19.29 -5.75 -14.42
N GLY A 91 19.45 -6.00 -13.12
CA GLY A 91 20.77 -5.96 -12.47
C GLY A 91 21.19 -4.68 -11.76
N THR A 92 20.47 -3.56 -11.82
CA THR A 92 20.94 -2.30 -11.19
C THR A 92 19.84 -1.45 -10.53
N GLY A 93 19.58 -1.69 -9.24
CA GLY A 93 18.93 -0.69 -8.36
C GLY A 93 17.40 -0.77 -8.19
N VAL A 94 16.82 0.38 -7.80
CA VAL A 94 15.38 0.53 -7.49
C VAL A 94 14.58 0.54 -8.79
N TYR A 95 13.53 -0.29 -8.87
CA TYR A 95 12.59 -0.36 -10.00
C TYR A 95 12.11 1.04 -10.39
N THR A 96 12.53 1.54 -11.54
CA THR A 96 12.04 2.80 -12.10
C THR A 96 11.59 2.57 -13.54
N PHE A 97 10.28 2.68 -13.76
CA PHE A 97 9.74 2.93 -15.11
C PHE A 97 9.48 4.43 -15.22
N ARG A 98 9.79 5.01 -16.38
CA ARG A 98 9.54 6.44 -16.64
C ARG A 98 8.25 6.59 -17.41
N VAL A 99 7.38 7.47 -16.92
CA VAL A 99 6.15 7.89 -17.59
C VAL A 99 6.38 9.30 -18.14
N HIS A 100 6.06 9.51 -19.41
CA HIS A 100 6.09 10.84 -20.03
C HIS A 100 4.67 11.32 -20.29
N GLY A 101 4.36 12.55 -19.89
CA GLY A 101 3.01 13.12 -19.97
C GLY A 101 2.18 12.91 -18.69
N ALA A 102 0.87 13.07 -18.82
CA ALA A 102 -0.06 12.95 -17.69
C ALA A 102 -0.36 11.49 -17.35
N LEU A 103 -0.43 11.20 -16.04
CA LEU A 103 -0.85 9.92 -15.49
C LEU A 103 -2.37 9.87 -15.44
N TYR A 104 -2.98 8.85 -16.05
CA TYR A 104 -4.42 8.64 -15.98
C TYR A 104 -4.74 7.32 -15.26
N HIS A 105 -5.75 7.36 -14.39
CA HIS A 105 -6.33 6.15 -13.84
C HIS A 105 -7.21 5.49 -14.89
N ARG A 106 -6.99 4.20 -15.15
CA ARG A 106 -7.84 3.42 -16.05
C ARG A 106 -8.96 2.79 -15.23
N LEU A 107 -10.14 3.43 -15.30
CA LEU A 107 -11.39 2.84 -14.85
C LEU A 107 -11.85 1.82 -15.88
N ASP A 108 -12.16 0.63 -15.41
CA ASP A 108 -12.78 -0.39 -16.24
C ASP A 108 -14.29 -0.15 -16.37
N ASN A 109 -14.94 -0.80 -17.34
CA ASN A 109 -16.40 -0.78 -17.49
C ASN A 109 -17.09 -1.18 -16.18
N LEU A 110 -18.37 -0.83 -16.01
CA LEU A 110 -19.11 -1.27 -14.82
C LEU A 110 -19.38 -2.78 -14.82
N VAL A 111 -19.55 -3.36 -16.00
CA VAL A 111 -19.82 -4.80 -16.16
C VAL A 111 -18.54 -5.60 -16.43
N PRO A 112 -18.42 -6.82 -15.88
CA PRO A 112 -17.31 -7.71 -16.18
C PRO A 112 -17.20 -8.01 -17.68
N GLY A 113 -15.95 -8.05 -18.18
CA GLY A 113 -15.67 -8.54 -19.53
C GLY A 113 -15.57 -10.07 -19.58
N SER A 114 -15.11 -10.62 -20.70
CA SER A 114 -14.90 -12.07 -20.89
C SER A 114 -13.95 -12.71 -19.86
N GLN A 115 -13.04 -11.92 -19.29
CA GLN A 115 -12.10 -12.36 -18.25
C GLN A 115 -12.67 -12.21 -16.83
N GLY A 116 -13.95 -11.86 -16.70
CA GLY A 116 -14.65 -11.59 -15.46
C GLY A 116 -14.14 -10.36 -14.70
N PRO A 117 -14.63 -10.16 -13.45
CA PRO A 117 -14.45 -8.90 -12.74
C PRO A 117 -13.00 -8.57 -12.40
N ARG A 118 -12.70 -7.27 -12.30
CA ARG A 118 -11.38 -6.69 -11.98
C ARG A 118 -11.49 -5.31 -11.31
N HIS A 119 -10.47 -4.95 -10.52
CA HIS A 119 -10.35 -3.66 -9.81
C HIS A 119 -11.65 -3.26 -9.10
N MET A 120 -12.21 -2.07 -9.37
CA MET A 120 -13.50 -1.59 -8.88
C MET A 120 -14.63 -2.64 -8.97
N GLN A 121 -14.69 -3.44 -10.04
CA GLN A 121 -15.76 -4.42 -10.21
C GLN A 121 -15.76 -5.48 -9.10
N LEU A 122 -14.61 -5.74 -8.47
CA LEU A 122 -14.47 -6.68 -7.34
C LEU A 122 -15.09 -6.15 -6.03
N TYR A 123 -15.55 -4.89 -6.01
CA TYR A 123 -16.24 -4.29 -4.88
C TYR A 123 -17.76 -4.28 -5.05
N PHE A 124 -18.29 -4.63 -6.23
CA PHE A 124 -19.74 -4.80 -6.44
C PHE A 124 -20.26 -6.14 -5.94
N TYR A 125 -19.37 -7.09 -5.67
CA TYR A 125 -19.70 -8.39 -5.13
C TYR A 125 -19.49 -8.36 -3.62
N ASP A 126 -20.53 -8.74 -2.88
CA ASP A 126 -20.52 -8.74 -1.42
C ASP A 126 -19.36 -9.60 -0.88
N THR A 127 -18.49 -9.00 -0.09
CA THR A 127 -17.32 -9.66 0.49
C THR A 127 -17.66 -10.78 1.47
N GLU A 128 -18.92 -10.86 1.93
CA GLU A 128 -19.42 -11.97 2.75
C GLU A 128 -19.89 -13.18 1.92
N ASP A 129 -20.15 -13.00 0.61
CA ASP A 129 -20.47 -14.09 -0.29
C ASP A 129 -19.20 -14.88 -0.64
N ALA A 130 -19.24 -16.21 -0.45
CA ALA A 130 -18.19 -17.12 -0.89
C ALA A 130 -17.83 -16.95 -2.38
N ASN A 131 -18.80 -16.51 -3.20
CA ASN A 131 -18.58 -16.22 -4.61
C ASN A 131 -17.70 -14.98 -4.86
N ALA A 132 -17.74 -13.97 -3.98
CA ALA A 132 -16.90 -12.77 -4.15
C ALA A 132 -15.42 -13.07 -3.95
N LEU A 133 -15.10 -13.96 -2.99
CA LEU A 133 -13.73 -14.44 -2.83
C LEU A 133 -13.28 -15.28 -4.03
N ALA A 134 -14.16 -16.07 -4.67
CA ALA A 134 -13.81 -16.83 -5.86
C ALA A 134 -13.35 -15.93 -7.02
N HIS A 135 -14.01 -14.78 -7.21
CA HIS A 135 -13.56 -13.78 -8.20
C HIS A 135 -12.17 -13.22 -7.88
N ARG A 136 -11.86 -13.01 -6.60
CA ARG A 136 -10.55 -12.55 -6.13
C ARG A 136 -9.47 -13.61 -6.25
N VAL A 137 -9.76 -14.87 -5.89
CA VAL A 137 -8.85 -16.02 -6.07
C VAL A 137 -8.47 -16.16 -7.54
N ARG A 138 -9.43 -16.10 -8.46
CA ARG A 138 -9.13 -16.21 -9.90
C ARG A 138 -8.20 -15.09 -10.39
N ARG A 139 -8.24 -13.90 -9.79
CA ARG A 139 -7.37 -12.78 -10.16
C ARG A 139 -6.00 -12.82 -9.53
N SER A 140 -5.87 -13.46 -8.38
CA SER A 140 -4.60 -13.55 -7.69
C SER A 140 -4.48 -14.91 -7.00
N PRO A 141 -4.28 -15.98 -7.79
CA PRO A 141 -4.26 -17.35 -7.27
C PRO A 141 -3.11 -17.60 -6.30
N ASP A 142 -2.03 -16.82 -6.43
CA ASP A 142 -0.82 -16.94 -5.58
C ASP A 142 -0.93 -16.18 -4.26
N LEU A 143 -1.97 -15.36 -4.08
CA LEU A 143 -2.22 -14.58 -2.87
C LEU A 143 -3.00 -15.42 -1.87
N ASP A 144 -2.57 -15.40 -0.60
CA ASP A 144 -3.32 -16.02 0.48
C ASP A 144 -4.70 -15.36 0.63
N ILE A 145 -5.73 -16.09 0.20
CA ILE A 145 -7.11 -15.61 0.19
C ILE A 145 -7.66 -15.36 1.59
N ASN A 146 -7.15 -16.05 2.62
CA ASN A 146 -7.58 -15.82 3.99
C ASN A 146 -7.09 -14.46 4.48
N LEU A 147 -5.86 -14.08 4.12
CA LEU A 147 -5.35 -12.74 4.38
C LEU A 147 -6.11 -11.67 3.59
N VAL A 148 -6.48 -11.95 2.33
CA VAL A 148 -7.36 -11.04 1.57
C VAL A 148 -8.70 -10.85 2.29
N ARG A 149 -9.32 -11.92 2.78
CA ARG A 149 -10.57 -11.85 3.57
C ARG A 149 -10.39 -11.01 4.84
N VAL A 150 -9.31 -11.24 5.59
CA VAL A 150 -9.00 -10.44 6.79
C VAL A 150 -8.87 -8.96 6.44
N ILE A 151 -8.11 -8.62 5.39
CA ILE A 151 -7.93 -7.22 5.00
C ILE A 151 -9.27 -6.61 4.55
N LEU A 152 -10.11 -7.33 3.82
CA LEU A 152 -11.43 -6.84 3.43
C LEU A 152 -12.32 -6.54 4.65
N ARG A 153 -12.27 -7.38 5.70
CA ARG A 153 -12.97 -7.12 6.96
C ARG A 153 -12.44 -5.92 7.73
N ILE A 154 -11.13 -5.66 7.66
CA ILE A 154 -10.50 -4.47 8.26
C ILE A 154 -10.95 -3.19 7.55
N LEU A 155 -11.20 -3.27 6.23
CA LEU A 155 -11.53 -2.13 5.37
C LEU A 155 -13.04 -1.86 5.24
N ALA A 156 -13.89 -2.78 5.71
CA ALA A 156 -15.34 -2.63 5.74
C ALA A 156 -15.77 -1.69 6.88
#